data_AF-A0A917L1L1-F1
#
_entry.id   AF-A0A917L1L1-F1
#
_cell.length_a   1.000
_cell.length_b   1.000
_cell.length_c   1.000
_cell.angle_alpha   90.00
_cell.angle_beta   90.00
_cell.angle_gamma   90.00
#
_symmetry.space_group_name_H-M   'P 1'
#
loop_
_entity.id
_entity.type
_entity.pdbx_description
1 polymer ?
#
loop_
_entity_poly.entity_id
_entity_poly.type
_entity_poly.pdbx_seq_one_letter_code
_entity_poly.pdbx_strand_id
1 'polypeptide(L)'
;MPQRENEVESMSSATADPRPRAVVSGGAVTVAGWRCRDCAHPMTHEVLRCPVCRGGTGAAAFSPQGEVFASTCLRIRVPGHEPPFAMAYLLLDDGPRVLVHTEGEQPLRVGSRAVITSITADGDLVAAGCEQEES
;
A
#
# COMPACT_ATOMS: atom_id res chain seq x y z
N MET A 1 -5.02 55.46 3.73
CA MET A 1 -4.79 54.80 2.43
C MET A 1 -3.90 53.59 2.70
N PRO A 2 -4.32 52.38 2.29
CA PRO A 2 -4.13 51.16 3.07
C PRO A 2 -2.84 50.40 2.71
N GLN A 3 -2.35 49.65 3.69
CA GLN A 3 -1.25 48.69 3.55
C GLN A 3 -1.69 47.57 2.60
N ARG A 4 -0.86 47.26 1.60
CA ARG A 4 -1.07 46.11 0.71
C ARG A 4 -0.74 44.85 1.49
N GLU A 5 -1.78 44.08 1.79
CA GLU A 5 -1.68 42.74 2.35
C GLU A 5 -1.09 41.84 1.25
N ASN A 6 0.12 41.33 1.48
CA ASN A 6 0.69 40.27 0.66
C ASN A 6 -0.08 38.99 0.99
N GLU A 7 -1.09 38.67 0.18
CA GLU A 7 -1.62 37.32 0.05
C GLU A 7 -0.48 36.42 -0.45
N VAL A 8 0.17 35.73 0.48
CA VAL A 8 1.00 34.58 0.14
C VAL A 8 0.02 33.45 -0.14
N GLU A 9 -0.41 33.33 -1.40
CA GLU A 9 -1.09 32.14 -1.90
C GLU A 9 -0.22 30.93 -1.57
N SER A 10 -0.68 30.15 -0.60
CA SER A 10 -0.07 28.89 -0.21
C SER A 10 -0.24 27.90 -1.37
N MET A 11 0.72 27.90 -2.29
CA MET A 11 0.94 26.79 -3.21
C MET A 11 1.40 25.58 -2.38
N SER A 12 0.44 24.93 -1.74
CA SER A 12 0.60 23.56 -1.27
C SER A 12 0.76 22.70 -2.51
N SER A 13 2.02 22.48 -2.91
CA SER A 13 2.36 21.33 -3.74
C SER A 13 1.92 20.11 -2.96
N ALA A 14 0.73 19.58 -3.27
CA ALA A 14 0.24 18.36 -2.68
C ALA A 14 1.30 17.29 -2.93
N THR A 15 2.08 16.99 -1.90
CA THR A 15 3.06 15.90 -1.97
C THR A 15 2.27 14.66 -2.33
N ALA A 16 2.66 13.99 -3.42
CA ALA A 16 1.99 12.78 -3.85
C ALA A 16 1.90 11.80 -2.67
N ASP A 17 0.72 11.23 -2.46
CA ASP A 17 0.48 10.30 -1.38
C ASP A 17 1.52 9.16 -1.43
N PRO A 18 2.31 8.96 -0.36
CA PRO A 18 3.37 7.97 -0.36
C PRO A 18 2.86 6.53 -0.15
N ARG A 19 1.54 6.30 -0.05
CA ARG A 19 0.99 4.95 0.11
C ARG A 19 0.95 4.19 -1.22
N PRO A 20 1.15 2.85 -1.21
CA PRO A 20 0.89 2.02 -2.37
C PRO A 20 -0.56 2.18 -2.83
N ARG A 21 -0.77 2.28 -4.14
CA ARG A 21 -2.10 2.45 -4.72
C ARG A 21 -2.60 1.12 -5.25
N ALA A 22 -3.88 0.85 -5.07
CA ALA A 22 -4.56 -0.24 -5.76
C ALA A 22 -5.68 0.31 -6.64
N VAL A 23 -6.09 -0.50 -7.61
CA VAL A 23 -7.20 -0.22 -8.52
C VAL A 23 -8.17 -1.37 -8.44
N VAL A 24 -9.46 -1.03 -8.28
CA VAL A 24 -10.56 -2.00 -8.39
C VAL A 24 -11.14 -1.88 -9.79
N SER A 25 -11.17 -2.98 -10.54
CA SER A 25 -11.72 -3.03 -11.90
C SER A 25 -12.48 -4.33 -12.09
N GLY A 26 -13.78 -4.24 -12.40
CA GLY A 26 -14.63 -5.42 -12.59
C GLY A 26 -14.72 -6.35 -11.36
N GLY A 27 -14.55 -5.80 -10.16
CA GLY A 27 -14.53 -6.58 -8.90
C GLY A 27 -13.16 -7.20 -8.55
N ALA A 28 -12.15 -7.07 -9.41
CA ALA A 28 -10.79 -7.50 -9.12
C ALA A 28 -9.94 -6.34 -8.59
N VAL A 29 -9.18 -6.59 -7.53
CA VAL A 29 -8.17 -5.65 -7.00
C VAL A 29 -6.82 -5.94 -7.63
N THR A 30 -6.14 -4.90 -8.09
CA THR A 30 -4.74 -4.96 -8.53
C THR A 30 -3.92 -3.87 -7.87
N VAL A 31 -2.68 -4.15 -7.48
CA VAL A 31 -1.79 -3.15 -6.88
C VAL A 31 -0.99 -2.47 -7.99
N ALA A 32 -1.16 -1.16 -8.12
CA ALA A 32 -0.43 -0.36 -9.09
C ALA A 32 0.99 -0.09 -8.57
N GLY A 33 1.97 -0.18 -9.46
CA GLY A 33 3.33 0.20 -9.16
C GLY A 33 4.21 0.26 -10.41
N TRP A 34 5.50 0.03 -10.22
CA TRP A 34 6.51 0.12 -11.28
C TRP A 34 7.41 -1.10 -11.25
N ARG A 35 7.90 -1.49 -12.42
CA ARG A 35 8.89 -2.57 -12.55
C ARG A 35 10.07 -2.10 -13.40
N CYS A 36 11.28 -2.50 -13.01
CA CYS A 36 12.44 -2.33 -13.87
C CYS A 36 12.31 -3.21 -15.12
N ARG A 37 12.55 -2.64 -16.29
CA ARG A 37 12.51 -3.37 -17.58
C ARG A 37 13.71 -4.29 -17.77
N ASP A 38 14.78 -4.05 -17.02
CA ASP A 38 16.05 -4.76 -17.20
C ASP A 38 16.24 -5.88 -16.17
N CYS A 39 15.98 -5.61 -14.87
CA CYS A 39 16.16 -6.59 -13.78
C CYS A 39 14.86 -7.05 -13.11
N ALA A 40 13.70 -6.63 -13.60
CA ALA A 40 12.38 -6.98 -13.07
C ALA A 40 12.10 -6.58 -11.61
N HIS A 41 12.97 -5.78 -10.96
CA HIS A 41 12.74 -5.33 -9.59
C HIS A 41 11.43 -4.53 -9.45
N PRO A 42 10.53 -4.90 -8.52
CA PRO A 42 9.24 -4.24 -8.33
C PRO A 42 9.33 -3.05 -7.35
N MET A 43 8.52 -2.02 -7.55
CA MET A 43 8.49 -0.79 -6.76
C MET A 43 7.05 -0.31 -6.57
N THR A 44 6.73 0.27 -5.41
CA THR A 44 5.41 0.82 -5.07
C THR A 44 5.17 2.23 -5.61
N HIS A 45 6.23 2.94 -6.00
CA HIS A 45 6.17 4.33 -6.45
C HIS A 45 6.93 4.53 -7.75
N GLU A 46 6.57 5.59 -8.46
CA GLU A 46 7.30 6.02 -9.64
C GLU A 46 8.72 6.42 -9.26
N VAL A 47 9.69 5.87 -9.97
CA VAL A 47 11.08 6.24 -9.85
C VAL A 47 11.68 6.48 -11.22
N LEU A 48 12.56 7.47 -11.33
CA LEU A 48 13.22 7.83 -12.58
C LEU A 48 14.14 6.72 -13.12
N ARG A 49 14.73 5.92 -12.23
CA ARG A 49 15.64 4.81 -12.53
C ARG A 49 15.53 3.73 -11.46
N CYS A 50 15.77 2.49 -11.84
CA CYS A 50 15.78 1.37 -10.91
C CYS A 50 16.85 1.58 -9.82
N PRO A 51 16.52 1.41 -8.53
CA PRO A 51 17.49 1.57 -7.44
C PRO A 51 18.55 0.46 -7.42
N VAL A 52 18.26 -0.70 -8.03
CA VAL A 52 19.16 -1.86 -8.04
C VAL A 52 20.16 -1.80 -9.20
N CYS A 53 19.69 -1.68 -10.44
CA CYS A 53 20.55 -1.75 -11.64
C CYS A 53 20.67 -0.43 -12.41
N ARG A 54 20.00 0.64 -11.96
CA ARG A 54 19.92 1.94 -12.65
C ARG A 54 19.26 1.89 -14.03
N GLY A 55 18.63 0.78 -14.37
CA GLY A 55 17.87 0.56 -15.59
C GLY A 55 16.59 1.40 -15.70
N GLY A 56 15.96 1.32 -16.88
CA GLY A 56 14.69 1.97 -17.16
C GLY A 56 13.54 1.30 -16.39
N THR A 57 12.57 2.10 -15.95
CA THR A 57 11.35 1.62 -15.27
C THR A 57 10.12 1.85 -16.14
N GLY A 58 9.05 1.12 -15.86
CA GLY A 58 7.72 1.30 -16.47
C GLY A 58 6.64 0.94 -15.48
N ALA A 59 5.41 1.43 -15.71
CA ALA A 59 4.25 1.09 -14.91
C ALA A 59 3.98 -0.43 -14.96
N ALA A 60 3.52 -0.97 -13.84
CA ALA A 60 3.20 -2.37 -13.67
C ALA A 60 1.97 -2.52 -12.75
N ALA A 61 1.26 -3.64 -12.90
CA ALA A 61 0.22 -4.07 -11.98
C ALA A 61 0.65 -5.38 -11.32
N PHE A 62 0.41 -5.49 -10.03
CA PHE A 62 0.78 -6.65 -9.23
C PHE A 62 -0.47 -7.36 -8.70
N SER A 63 -0.36 -8.68 -8.56
CA SER A 63 -1.39 -9.52 -7.92
C SER A 63 -1.71 -9.00 -6.52
N PRO A 64 -2.98 -9.00 -6.09
CA PRO A 64 -3.35 -8.63 -4.73
C PRO A 64 -2.99 -9.70 -3.70
N GLN A 65 -2.51 -10.87 -4.14
CA GLN A 65 -2.17 -12.01 -3.29
C GLN A 65 -0.72 -11.95 -2.84
N GLY A 66 -0.48 -12.37 -1.60
CA GLY A 66 0.86 -12.43 -1.05
C GLY A 66 0.94 -13.22 0.25
N GLU A 67 2.14 -13.21 0.80
CA GLU A 67 2.45 -13.81 2.09
C GLU A 67 2.56 -12.72 3.18
N VAL A 68 2.05 -13.01 4.37
CA VAL A 68 2.20 -12.13 5.54
C VAL A 68 3.66 -12.14 5.99
N PHE A 69 4.41 -11.10 5.66
CA PHE A 69 5.81 -10.93 6.07
C PHE A 69 5.94 -10.54 7.54
N ALA A 70 5.06 -9.65 8.02
CA ALA A 70 4.98 -9.21 9.40
C ALA A 70 3.56 -8.74 9.70
N SER A 71 3.09 -8.89 10.94
CA SER A 71 1.77 -8.39 11.35
C SER A 71 1.79 -7.90 12.79
N THR A 72 0.94 -6.92 13.09
CA THR A 72 0.83 -6.31 14.42
C THR A 72 -0.58 -5.81 14.68
N CYS A 73 -0.89 -5.55 15.96
CA CYS A 73 -2.13 -4.92 16.39
C CYS A 73 -1.78 -3.59 17.06
N LEU A 74 -2.20 -2.49 16.44
CA LEU A 74 -2.01 -1.16 16.96
C LEU A 74 -3.08 -0.86 18.01
N ARG A 75 -2.63 -0.49 19.21
CA ARG A 75 -3.47 -0.16 20.38
C ARG A 75 -3.37 1.32 20.78
N ILE A 76 -2.71 2.12 19.95
CA ILE A 76 -2.57 3.56 20.13
C ILE A 76 -3.51 4.28 19.17
N ARG A 77 -3.95 5.47 19.56
CA ARG A 77 -4.78 6.31 18.69
C ARG A 77 -3.96 6.79 17.50
N VAL A 78 -4.48 6.57 16.30
CA VAL A 78 -3.98 7.13 15.04
C VAL A 78 -5.13 7.93 14.42
N PRO A 79 -4.94 9.19 13.98
CA PRO A 79 -6.00 9.94 13.31
C PRO A 79 -6.60 9.13 12.16
N GLY A 80 -7.93 9.04 12.10
CA GLY A 80 -8.64 8.25 11.08
C GLY A 80 -8.86 6.78 11.41
N HIS A 81 -8.25 6.24 12.49
CA HIS A 81 -8.41 4.84 12.87
C HIS A 81 -8.71 4.68 14.35
N GLU A 82 -9.80 3.99 14.67
CA GLU A 82 -10.15 3.66 16.05
C GLU A 82 -9.37 2.41 16.50
N PRO A 83 -8.51 2.52 17.54
CA PRO A 83 -7.84 1.35 18.10
C PRO A 83 -8.80 0.50 18.95
N PRO A 84 -8.57 -0.82 19.04
CA PRO A 84 -7.48 -1.57 18.41
C PRO A 84 -7.76 -1.89 16.94
N PHE A 85 -6.71 -1.99 16.13
CA PHE A 85 -6.82 -2.51 14.76
C PHE A 85 -5.56 -3.24 14.34
N ALA A 86 -5.72 -4.30 13.53
CA ALA A 86 -4.60 -5.06 13.01
C ALA A 86 -4.13 -4.57 11.64
N MET A 87 -2.83 -4.73 11.42
CA MET A 87 -2.15 -4.42 10.17
C MET A 87 -1.15 -5.51 9.82
N ALA A 88 -0.82 -5.61 8.54
CA ALA A 88 0.21 -6.53 8.06
C ALA A 88 1.05 -5.89 6.95
N TYR A 89 2.31 -6.30 6.88
CA TYR A 89 3.09 -6.18 5.66
C TYR A 89 2.89 -7.45 4.83
N LEU A 90 2.35 -7.30 3.62
CA LEU A 90 2.25 -8.39 2.65
C LEU A 90 3.40 -8.31 1.66
N LEU A 91 4.10 -9.42 1.47
CA LEU A 91 4.98 -9.63 0.34
C LEU A 91 4.15 -10.20 -0.81
N LEU A 92 3.84 -9.37 -1.82
CA LEU A 92 3.04 -9.79 -2.96
C LEU A 92 3.83 -10.78 -3.83
N ASP A 93 3.15 -11.79 -4.38
CA ASP A 93 3.80 -12.95 -5.04
C ASP A 93 4.75 -12.57 -6.18
N ASP A 94 4.39 -11.55 -6.94
CA ASP A 94 5.18 -11.02 -8.06
C ASP A 94 5.39 -9.50 -7.90
N GLY A 95 5.34 -9.00 -6.65
CA GLY A 95 5.27 -7.58 -6.39
C GLY A 95 6.13 -7.10 -5.24
N PRO A 96 6.03 -5.80 -4.92
CA PRO A 96 6.71 -5.24 -3.77
C PRO A 96 6.04 -5.68 -2.47
N ARG A 97 6.67 -5.35 -1.35
CA ARG A 97 6.03 -5.42 -0.04
C ARG A 97 5.14 -4.21 0.17
N VAL A 98 3.92 -4.43 0.66
CA VAL A 98 2.93 -3.36 0.93
C VAL A 98 2.37 -3.46 2.33
N LEU A 99 2.03 -2.32 2.94
CA LEU A 99 1.34 -2.26 4.23
C LEU A 99 -0.17 -2.29 3.98
N VAL A 100 -0.87 -3.12 4.74
CA VAL A 100 -2.32 -3.30 4.64
C VAL A 100 -2.95 -3.30 6.04
N HIS A 101 -4.19 -2.82 6.13
CA HIS A 101 -5.08 -3.14 7.24
C HIS A 101 -5.60 -4.56 7.09
N THR A 102 -5.89 -5.20 8.21
CA THR A 102 -6.53 -6.52 8.22
C THR A 102 -7.84 -6.45 8.96
N GLU A 103 -8.75 -7.39 8.67
CA GLU A 103 -10.04 -7.43 9.35
C GLU A 103 -9.86 -7.70 10.85
N GLY A 104 -10.53 -6.89 11.67
CA GLY A 104 -10.49 -7.00 13.13
C GLY A 104 -9.18 -6.57 13.78
N GLU A 105 -8.98 -7.05 15.00
CA GLU A 105 -7.87 -6.64 15.88
C GLU A 105 -6.76 -7.70 15.96
N GLN A 106 -7.03 -8.91 15.49
CA GLN A 106 -6.12 -10.04 15.57
C GLN A 106 -5.10 -9.97 14.43
N PRO A 107 -3.79 -9.90 14.72
CA PRO A 107 -2.76 -9.96 13.69
C PRO A 107 -2.84 -11.27 12.89
N LEU A 108 -2.69 -11.17 11.57
CA LEU A 108 -2.55 -12.37 10.73
C LEU A 108 -1.26 -13.11 11.08
N ARG A 109 -1.29 -14.44 10.96
CA ARG A 109 -0.13 -15.28 11.20
C ARG A 109 0.97 -14.99 10.17
N VAL A 110 2.18 -14.68 10.62
CA VAL A 110 3.34 -14.53 9.72
C VAL A 110 3.58 -15.83 8.95
N GLY A 111 3.84 -15.72 7.66
CA GLY A 111 3.97 -16.83 6.72
C GLY A 111 2.65 -17.36 6.16
N SER A 112 1.49 -16.87 6.63
CA SER A 112 0.20 -17.26 6.04
C SER A 112 -0.08 -16.49 4.73
N ARG A 113 -1.07 -16.97 3.99
CA ARG A 113 -1.54 -16.34 2.75
C ARG A 113 -2.60 -15.30 3.06
N ALA A 114 -2.57 -14.20 2.32
CA ALA A 114 -3.58 -13.16 2.39
C ALA A 114 -3.82 -12.55 1.00
N VAL A 115 -4.98 -11.93 0.84
CA VAL A 115 -5.38 -11.23 -0.38
C VAL A 115 -5.90 -9.85 -0.04
N ILE A 116 -5.48 -8.84 -0.81
CA ILE A 116 -6.03 -7.49 -0.73
C ILE A 116 -7.43 -7.52 -1.35
N THR A 117 -8.45 -7.20 -0.55
CA THR A 117 -9.87 -7.32 -0.92
C THR A 117 -10.51 -5.99 -1.26
N SER A 118 -10.01 -4.88 -0.70
CA SER A 118 -10.61 -3.57 -0.89
C SER A 118 -9.63 -2.42 -0.59
N ILE A 119 -10.11 -1.20 -0.82
CA ILE A 119 -9.42 0.05 -0.52
C ILE A 119 -10.38 0.90 0.32
N THR A 120 -9.92 1.44 1.44
CA THR A 120 -10.73 2.34 2.28
C THR A 120 -11.00 3.66 1.55
N ALA A 121 -11.98 4.43 2.03
CA ALA A 121 -12.25 5.77 1.51
C ALA A 121 -11.03 6.69 1.63
N ASP A 122 -10.22 6.48 2.66
CA ASP A 122 -8.98 7.20 2.90
C ASP A 122 -7.82 6.69 2.04
N GLY A 123 -7.98 5.59 1.29
CA GLY A 123 -6.96 5.07 0.36
C GLY A 123 -6.08 3.94 0.91
N ASP A 124 -6.38 3.42 2.10
CA ASP A 124 -5.63 2.30 2.68
C ASP A 124 -6.04 0.97 2.06
N LEU A 125 -5.07 0.09 1.89
CA LEU A 125 -5.30 -1.27 1.41
C LEU A 125 -5.84 -2.13 2.54
N VAL A 126 -6.89 -2.92 2.28
CA VAL A 126 -7.45 -3.88 3.24
C VAL A 126 -7.23 -5.28 2.71
N ALA A 127 -6.76 -6.18 3.57
CA ALA A 127 -6.55 -7.58 3.24
C ALA A 127 -7.24 -8.52 4.22
N ALA A 128 -7.65 -9.68 3.70
CA ALA A 128 -8.15 -10.79 4.49
C ALA A 128 -7.16 -11.95 4.41
N GLY A 129 -7.01 -12.69 5.51
CA GLY A 129 -6.28 -13.95 5.51
C GLY A 129 -7.05 -14.98 4.67
N CYS A 130 -6.34 -15.78 3.89
CA CYS A 130 -6.92 -16.98 3.32
C CYS A 130 -6.95 -18.00 4.46
N GLU A 131 -8.11 -18.24 5.06
CA GLU A 131 -8.26 -19.29 6.07
C GLU A 131 -7.72 -20.60 5.49
N GLN A 132 -6.76 -21.21 6.20
CA GLN A 132 -6.40 -22.60 5.96
C GLN A 132 -7.34 -23.39 6.87
N GLU A 133 -8.26 -24.16 6.28
CA GLU A 133 -8.98 -25.20 7.03
C GLU A 133 -7.92 -26.11 7.67
N GLU A 134 -7.68 -25.94 8.96
CA GLU A 134 -6.88 -26.87 9.76
C GLU A 134 -7.61 -28.22 9.75
N SER A 135 -7.06 -29.20 9.02
CA SER A 135 -7.45 -30.62 9.07
C SER A 135 -6.71 -31.35 10.18
#